data_AF-A0A1H8Y113-F1
#
_entry.id   AF-A0A1H8Y113-F1
#
_cell.length_a   1.000
_cell.length_b   1.000
_cell.length_c   1.000
_cell.angle_alpha   90.00
_cell.angle_beta   90.00
_cell.angle_gamma   90.00
#
_symmetry.space_group_name_H-M   'P 1'
#
loop_
_entity.id
_entity.type
_entity.pdbx_description
1 polymer ?
#
loop_
_entity_poly.entity_id
_entity_poly.type
_entity_poly.pdbx_seq_one_letter_code
_entity_poly.pdbx_strand_id
1 'polypeptide(L)'
;MSNVSGKAYGMNVVTPMRPSRTWINRALFMAARALPRSLGGLLGLSIIHFARWIIIKRDQWPDLGQGKQSLQNDYMLFCSNFNGTWDQYIDTFSDGIPGGLDLLWYSSTRYPHSIPISPFKGYIRENQIDTDYYYNSVPGAAQRDVKSALRVRRAILELAAKQASLSPADFRKQYVTALIGMQNDLGYQGYAPIASVDTDNASRNRERYVQSQHEAAKALV
;
A
#
# COMPACT_ATOMS: atom_id res chain seq x y z
N MET A 1 1.00 15.91 7.82
CA MET A 1 0.66 14.59 8.39
C MET A 1 1.16 13.52 7.42
N SER A 2 1.54 12.33 7.89
CA SER A 2 2.37 11.43 7.08
C SER A 2 1.61 10.21 6.60
N ASN A 3 1.47 10.10 5.28
CA ASN A 3 1.12 8.85 4.59
C ASN A 3 2.20 7.77 4.77
N VAL A 4 3.31 8.06 5.46
CA VAL A 4 4.46 7.18 5.58
C VAL A 4 4.60 6.64 6.99
N SER A 5 4.77 5.32 7.07
CA SER A 5 5.08 4.59 8.30
C SER A 5 6.26 3.65 8.04
N GLY A 6 7.46 4.12 8.42
CA GLY A 6 8.76 3.50 8.16
C GLY A 6 9.03 3.26 6.67
N LYS A 7 8.96 2.02 6.19
CA LYS A 7 9.17 1.68 4.75
C LYS A 7 7.90 1.71 3.90
N ALA A 8 6.73 1.88 4.50
CA ALA A 8 5.45 1.80 3.79
C ALA A 8 4.82 3.17 3.58
N TYR A 9 4.20 3.36 2.42
CA TYR A 9 3.36 4.50 2.07
C TYR A 9 1.90 4.03 1.95
N GLY A 10 0.97 4.76 2.58
CA GLY A 10 -0.47 4.58 2.44
C GLY A 10 -1.07 5.71 1.58
N MET A 11 -1.64 5.35 0.45
CA MET A 11 -2.23 6.31 -0.50
C MET A 11 -3.73 6.14 -0.56
N ASN A 12 -4.46 7.26 -0.45
CA ASN A 12 -5.91 7.32 -0.62
C ASN A 12 -6.25 8.35 -1.69
N VAL A 13 -6.96 7.93 -2.74
CA VAL A 13 -7.37 8.81 -3.84
C VAL A 13 -8.89 8.74 -3.97
N VAL A 14 -9.55 9.89 -3.92
CA VAL A 14 -11.01 9.99 -4.03
C VAL A 14 -11.35 10.76 -5.30
N THR A 15 -11.89 10.07 -6.31
CA THR A 15 -12.23 10.69 -7.60
C THR A 15 -13.74 10.74 -7.82
N PRO A 16 -14.30 11.88 -8.27
CA PRO A 16 -15.73 11.99 -8.54
C PRO A 16 -16.10 11.26 -9.83
N MET A 17 -17.15 10.45 -9.77
CA MET A 17 -17.73 9.71 -10.88
C MET A 17 -19.13 10.21 -11.21
N ARG A 18 -19.46 10.27 -12.50
CA ARG A 18 -20.82 10.56 -12.92
C ARG A 18 -21.73 9.39 -12.53
N PRO A 19 -22.81 9.62 -11.77
CA PRO A 19 -23.68 8.54 -11.30
C PRO A 19 -24.32 7.70 -12.40
N SER A 20 -24.60 8.31 -13.56
CA SER A 20 -25.11 7.62 -14.75
C SER A 20 -24.11 6.61 -15.35
N ARG A 21 -22.83 6.71 -15.00
CA ARG A 21 -21.75 5.82 -15.47
C ARG A 21 -21.27 4.84 -14.39
N THR A 22 -21.74 4.95 -13.14
CA THR A 22 -21.32 4.08 -12.03
C THR A 22 -21.53 2.60 -12.33
N TRP A 23 -22.60 2.25 -13.06
CA TRP A 23 -22.88 0.87 -13.44
C TRP A 23 -21.80 0.26 -14.34
N ILE A 24 -21.12 1.07 -15.17
CA ILE A 24 -20.03 0.62 -16.05
C ILE A 24 -18.88 0.12 -15.19
N ASN A 25 -18.40 0.93 -14.24
CA ASN A 25 -17.33 0.51 -13.32
C ASN A 25 -17.72 -0.70 -12.46
N ARG A 26 -18.99 -0.81 -12.03
CA ARG A 26 -19.47 -2.02 -11.34
C ARG A 26 -19.35 -3.25 -12.23
N ALA A 27 -19.76 -3.17 -13.50
CA ALA A 27 -19.63 -4.26 -14.45
C ALA A 27 -18.15 -4.62 -14.70
N LEU A 28 -17.29 -3.62 -14.88
CA LEU A 28 -15.85 -3.80 -15.05
C LEU A 28 -15.22 -4.51 -13.85
N PHE A 29 -15.57 -4.12 -12.61
CA PHE A 29 -15.08 -4.79 -11.41
C PHE A 29 -15.62 -6.23 -11.27
N MET A 30 -16.89 -6.48 -11.64
CA MET A 30 -17.42 -7.85 -11.65
C MET A 30 -16.67 -8.73 -12.66
N ALA A 31 -16.40 -8.21 -13.86
CA ALA A 31 -15.64 -8.92 -14.89
C ALA A 31 -14.18 -9.16 -14.45
N ALA A 32 -13.50 -8.15 -13.91
CA ALA A 32 -12.14 -8.26 -13.41
C ALA A 32 -11.99 -9.31 -12.29
N ARG A 33 -13.01 -9.43 -11.41
CA ARG A 33 -13.07 -10.48 -10.39
C ARG A 33 -13.27 -11.88 -10.97
N ALA A 34 -14.02 -12.00 -12.06
CA ALA A 34 -14.24 -13.29 -12.74
C ALA A 34 -13.02 -13.71 -13.59
N LEU A 35 -12.18 -12.76 -14.02
CA LEU A 35 -11.05 -12.98 -14.92
C LEU A 35 -9.73 -12.46 -14.32
N PRO A 36 -9.22 -13.04 -13.21
CA PRO A 36 -8.07 -12.51 -12.47
C PRO A 36 -6.77 -12.46 -13.28
N ARG A 37 -6.65 -13.27 -14.35
CA ARG A 37 -5.49 -13.24 -15.26
C ARG A 37 -5.33 -11.89 -15.99
N SER A 38 -6.42 -11.16 -16.20
CA SER A 38 -6.39 -9.81 -16.79
C SER A 38 -5.66 -8.78 -15.92
N LEU A 39 -5.44 -9.09 -14.62
CA LEU A 39 -4.69 -8.28 -13.67
C LEU A 39 -3.26 -8.81 -13.42
N GLY A 40 -2.76 -9.71 -14.27
CA GLY A 40 -1.45 -10.36 -14.09
C GLY A 40 -0.28 -9.37 -13.99
N GLY A 41 -0.31 -8.27 -14.74
CA GLY A 41 0.70 -7.20 -14.63
C GLY A 41 0.71 -6.53 -13.25
N LEU A 42 -0.44 -6.41 -12.60
CA LEU A 42 -0.62 -5.83 -11.27
C LEU A 42 -0.01 -6.73 -10.18
N LEU A 43 -0.04 -8.05 -10.36
CA LEU A 43 0.60 -9.04 -9.48
C LEU A 43 2.13 -9.05 -9.61
N GLY A 44 2.67 -8.59 -10.76
CA GLY A 44 4.11 -8.48 -11.00
C GLY A 44 4.79 -7.36 -10.23
N LEU A 45 4.02 -6.38 -9.75
CA LEU A 45 4.49 -5.24 -8.98
C LEU A 45 4.72 -5.65 -7.52
N SER A 46 5.84 -6.30 -7.26
CA SER A 46 6.22 -6.84 -5.93
C SER A 46 6.31 -5.80 -4.80
N ILE A 47 6.19 -4.52 -5.10
CA ILE A 47 6.19 -3.41 -4.14
C ILE A 47 4.82 -3.16 -3.50
N ILE A 48 3.73 -3.63 -4.10
CA ILE A 48 2.36 -3.39 -3.61
C ILE A 48 2.01 -4.44 -2.55
N HIS A 49 1.56 -3.98 -1.39
CA HIS A 49 1.05 -4.83 -0.32
C HIS A 49 -0.44 -5.09 -0.50
N PHE A 50 -1.14 -4.01 -0.85
CA PHE A 50 -2.58 -3.96 -0.90
C PHE A 50 -3.02 -2.86 -1.87
N ALA A 51 -4.08 -3.12 -2.62
CA ALA A 51 -4.75 -2.16 -3.48
C ALA A 51 -6.25 -2.48 -3.50
N ARG A 52 -7.10 -1.47 -3.33
CA ARG A 52 -8.55 -1.64 -3.28
C ARG A 52 -9.26 -0.46 -3.91
N TRP A 53 -10.24 -0.79 -4.75
CA TRP A 53 -11.19 0.14 -5.33
C TRP A 53 -12.55 -0.03 -4.67
N ILE A 54 -13.17 1.08 -4.31
CA ILE A 54 -14.44 1.14 -3.61
C ILE A 54 -15.30 2.19 -4.30
N ILE A 55 -16.52 1.82 -4.66
CA ILE A 55 -17.51 2.77 -5.15
C ILE A 55 -18.36 3.20 -3.96
N ILE A 56 -18.41 4.49 -3.70
CA ILE A 56 -19.25 5.11 -2.68
C ILE A 56 -20.30 5.95 -3.42
N LYS A 57 -21.57 5.54 -3.37
CA LYS A 57 -22.62 6.34 -3.99
C LYS A 57 -22.87 7.61 -3.20
N ARG A 58 -23.38 8.63 -3.90
CA ARG A 58 -23.66 9.95 -3.33
C ARG A 58 -24.55 9.95 -2.08
N ASP A 59 -25.40 8.95 -1.94
CA ASP A 59 -26.36 8.76 -0.85
C ASP A 59 -25.90 7.80 0.25
N GLN A 60 -24.69 7.23 0.11
CA GLN A 60 -24.11 6.23 1.03
C GLN A 60 -23.05 6.80 1.98
N TRP A 61 -22.79 8.10 1.93
CA TRP A 61 -21.86 8.74 2.85
C TRP A 61 -22.42 8.77 4.28
N PRO A 62 -21.60 8.48 5.30
CA PRO A 62 -22.07 8.42 6.67
C PRO A 62 -22.38 9.82 7.21
N ASP A 63 -23.41 9.91 8.04
CA ASP A 63 -23.66 11.05 8.90
C ASP A 63 -23.04 10.75 10.28
N LEU A 64 -21.99 11.48 10.63
CA LEU A 64 -21.24 11.37 11.89
C LEU A 64 -21.61 12.51 12.86
N GLY A 65 -22.75 13.17 12.65
CA GLY A 65 -23.21 14.32 13.43
C GLY A 65 -23.11 15.66 12.69
N GLN A 66 -22.52 15.67 11.49
CA GLN A 66 -22.42 16.86 10.62
C GLN A 66 -23.67 17.08 9.73
N GLY A 67 -24.62 16.14 9.75
CA GLY A 67 -25.79 16.14 8.88
C GLY A 67 -25.54 15.45 7.54
N LYS A 68 -26.58 14.81 7.00
CA LYS A 68 -26.53 14.12 5.71
C LYS A 68 -26.12 15.05 4.58
N GLN A 69 -25.04 14.71 3.91
CA GLN A 69 -24.49 15.49 2.81
C GLN A 69 -25.32 15.29 1.52
N SER A 70 -25.54 16.39 0.77
CA SER A 70 -26.18 16.36 -0.55
C SER A 70 -25.13 16.42 -1.65
N LEU A 71 -24.67 15.26 -2.10
CA LEU A 71 -23.61 15.14 -3.09
C LEU A 71 -24.18 14.95 -4.51
N GLN A 72 -23.52 15.55 -5.50
CA GLN A 72 -23.92 15.44 -6.90
C GLN A 72 -23.37 14.17 -7.58
N ASN A 73 -22.20 13.69 -7.13
CA ASN A 73 -21.46 12.60 -7.76
C ASN A 73 -21.42 11.35 -6.88
N ASP A 74 -21.27 10.19 -7.51
CA ASP A 74 -20.72 9.01 -6.84
C ASP A 74 -19.19 9.16 -6.80
N TYR A 75 -18.49 8.36 -6.00
CA TYR A 75 -17.05 8.50 -5.83
C TYR A 75 -16.34 7.15 -5.92
N MET A 76 -15.18 7.15 -6.57
CA MET A 76 -14.22 6.05 -6.47
C MET A 76 -13.23 6.39 -5.35
N LEU A 77 -13.16 5.54 -4.33
CA LEU A 77 -12.07 5.53 -3.37
C LEU A 77 -11.09 4.44 -3.77
N PHE A 78 -9.86 4.84 -4.06
CA PHE A 78 -8.73 3.96 -4.24
C PHE A 78 -7.82 4.03 -3.02
N CYS A 79 -7.55 2.89 -2.41
CA CYS A 79 -6.61 2.75 -1.30
C CYS A 79 -5.47 1.83 -1.71
N SER A 80 -4.23 2.20 -1.46
CA SER A 80 -3.09 1.30 -1.64
C SER A 80 -1.99 1.51 -0.62
N ASN A 81 -1.39 0.38 -0.21
CA ASN A 81 -0.21 0.34 0.64
C ASN A 81 0.95 -0.29 -0.14
N PHE A 82 2.10 0.35 -0.15
CA PHE A 82 3.26 -0.09 -0.93
C PHE A 82 4.59 0.32 -0.29
N ASN A 83 5.69 -0.28 -0.78
CA ASN A 83 7.04 0.19 -0.49
C ASN A 83 7.59 1.01 -1.67
N GLY A 84 8.38 2.04 -1.37
CA GLY A 84 8.96 2.94 -2.37
C GLY A 84 8.37 4.34 -2.28
N THR A 85 8.75 5.18 -3.25
CA THR A 85 8.32 6.58 -3.28
C THR A 85 6.95 6.72 -3.98
N TRP A 86 6.25 7.82 -3.71
CA TRP A 86 5.01 8.14 -4.43
C TRP A 86 5.23 8.19 -5.94
N ASP A 87 6.31 8.84 -6.39
CA ASP A 87 6.67 8.91 -7.80
C ASP A 87 6.96 7.54 -8.39
N GLN A 88 7.83 6.76 -7.75
CA GLN A 88 8.17 5.40 -8.19
C GLN A 88 6.93 4.53 -8.32
N TYR A 89 5.99 4.66 -7.37
CA TYR A 89 4.75 3.92 -7.42
C TYR A 89 3.90 4.32 -8.61
N ILE A 90 3.63 5.62 -8.81
CA ILE A 90 2.81 6.08 -9.94
C ILE A 90 3.47 5.76 -11.28
N ASP A 91 4.80 5.89 -11.39
CA ASP A 91 5.60 5.48 -12.56
C ASP A 91 5.40 4.00 -12.86
N THR A 92 5.60 3.15 -11.84
CA THR A 92 5.45 1.70 -11.95
C THR A 92 4.02 1.30 -12.36
N PHE A 93 3.02 2.04 -11.91
CA PHE A 93 1.61 1.82 -12.25
C PHE A 93 1.29 2.22 -13.69
N SER A 94 1.74 3.41 -14.10
CA SER A 94 1.57 3.93 -15.45
C SER A 94 2.25 3.03 -16.48
N ASP A 95 3.47 2.55 -16.18
CA ASP A 95 4.25 1.73 -17.11
C ASP A 95 3.80 0.26 -17.12
N GLY A 96 3.46 -0.28 -15.94
CA GLY A 96 3.16 -1.70 -15.77
C GLY A 96 1.76 -2.10 -16.24
N ILE A 97 0.76 -1.23 -16.09
CA ILE A 97 -0.67 -1.56 -16.33
C ILE A 97 -1.50 -0.38 -16.86
N PRO A 98 -1.07 0.36 -17.89
CA PRO A 98 -1.78 1.56 -18.33
C PRO A 98 -3.25 1.29 -18.70
N GLY A 99 -3.50 0.24 -19.47
CA GLY A 99 -4.87 -0.16 -19.84
C GLY A 99 -5.73 -0.61 -18.63
N GLY A 100 -5.10 -1.16 -17.60
CA GLY A 100 -5.77 -1.51 -16.35
C GLY A 100 -6.22 -0.27 -15.59
N LEU A 101 -5.35 0.72 -15.45
CA LEU A 101 -5.69 1.99 -14.80
C LEU A 101 -6.82 2.73 -15.52
N ASP A 102 -6.73 2.82 -16.84
CA ASP A 102 -7.76 3.46 -17.66
C ASP A 102 -9.12 2.78 -17.50
N LEU A 103 -9.13 1.44 -17.39
CA LEU A 103 -10.35 0.68 -17.12
C LEU A 103 -10.97 1.05 -15.77
N LEU A 104 -10.14 1.14 -14.72
CA LEU A 104 -10.60 1.35 -13.34
C LEU A 104 -11.03 2.81 -13.09
N TRP A 105 -10.42 3.78 -13.78
CA TRP A 105 -10.79 5.21 -13.70
C TRP A 105 -11.69 5.71 -14.83
N TYR A 106 -12.14 4.85 -15.74
CA TYR A 106 -12.90 5.22 -16.95
C TYR A 106 -14.05 6.21 -16.72
N SER A 107 -14.85 6.04 -15.66
CA SER A 107 -15.99 6.93 -15.37
C SER A 107 -15.64 8.10 -14.44
N SER A 108 -14.39 8.21 -14.00
CA SER A 108 -13.91 9.32 -13.17
C SER A 108 -13.85 10.60 -14.00
N THR A 109 -14.34 11.67 -13.39
CA THR A 109 -14.46 12.97 -14.05
C THR A 109 -13.08 13.57 -14.25
N ARG A 110 -12.81 14.07 -15.46
CA ARG A 110 -11.53 14.69 -15.88
C ARG A 110 -10.30 13.78 -15.72
N TYR A 111 -10.48 12.47 -15.67
CA TYR A 111 -9.36 11.54 -15.69
C TYR A 111 -8.56 11.71 -17.01
N PRO A 112 -7.24 11.98 -16.96
CA PRO A 112 -6.46 12.38 -18.13
C PRO A 112 -5.86 11.19 -18.90
N HIS A 113 -6.30 9.96 -18.62
CA HIS A 113 -5.60 8.72 -18.95
C HIS A 113 -4.32 8.50 -18.14
N SER A 114 -3.84 7.26 -18.08
CA SER A 114 -2.61 6.92 -17.35
C SER A 114 -1.36 7.39 -18.10
N ILE A 115 -1.47 7.58 -19.41
CA ILE A 115 -0.41 8.08 -20.30
C ILE A 115 -0.98 9.27 -21.08
N PRO A 116 -0.27 10.43 -21.13
CA PRO A 116 1.06 10.69 -20.57
C PRO A 116 1.07 10.81 -19.04
N ILE A 117 2.20 10.46 -18.43
CA ILE A 117 2.30 10.29 -16.98
C ILE A 117 2.19 11.59 -16.18
N SER A 118 2.68 12.72 -16.68
CA SER A 118 2.70 13.97 -15.91
C SER A 118 1.28 14.49 -15.59
N PRO A 119 0.33 14.54 -16.56
CA PRO A 119 -1.07 14.83 -16.25
C PRO A 119 -1.70 13.82 -15.28
N PHE A 120 -1.35 12.53 -15.40
CA PHE A 120 -1.85 11.50 -14.48
C PHE A 120 -1.37 11.73 -13.04
N LYS A 121 -0.08 12.00 -12.84
CA LYS A 121 0.48 12.40 -11.54
C LYS A 121 -0.22 13.61 -10.96
N GLY A 122 -0.43 14.66 -11.78
CA GLY A 122 -1.19 15.83 -11.37
C GLY A 122 -2.60 15.47 -10.90
N TYR A 123 -3.33 14.68 -11.70
CA TYR A 123 -4.67 14.23 -11.35
C TYR A 123 -4.71 13.43 -10.04
N ILE A 124 -3.78 12.51 -9.81
CA ILE A 124 -3.72 11.76 -8.55
C ILE A 124 -3.42 12.70 -7.38
N ARG A 125 -2.47 13.63 -7.52
CA ARG A 125 -2.11 14.59 -6.48
C ARG A 125 -3.30 15.45 -6.05
N GLU A 126 -4.07 15.96 -7.00
CA GLU A 126 -5.25 16.80 -6.75
C GLU A 126 -6.41 16.04 -6.11
N ASN A 127 -6.48 14.72 -6.28
CA ASN A 127 -7.55 13.88 -5.72
C ASN A 127 -7.08 13.03 -4.53
N GLN A 128 -5.82 13.17 -4.12
CA GLN A 128 -5.27 12.44 -2.98
C GLN A 128 -5.70 13.10 -1.67
N ILE A 129 -6.15 12.27 -0.73
CA ILE A 129 -6.41 12.68 0.64
C ILE A 129 -5.31 12.11 1.52
N ASP A 130 -4.57 12.99 2.19
CA ASP A 130 -3.55 12.58 3.14
C ASP A 130 -4.18 11.97 4.38
N THR A 131 -3.49 10.97 4.92
CA THR A 131 -3.93 10.23 6.10
C THR A 131 -3.56 11.01 7.35
N ASP A 132 -4.53 11.22 8.25
CA ASP A 132 -4.27 11.80 9.57
C ASP A 132 -3.41 10.85 10.42
N TYR A 133 -3.69 9.55 10.36
CA TYR A 133 -2.94 8.49 11.01
C TYR A 133 -2.84 7.20 10.18
N TYR A 134 -1.64 6.88 9.71
CA TYR A 134 -1.37 5.63 8.98
C TYR A 134 -0.78 4.56 9.89
N TYR A 135 -1.61 3.57 10.26
CA TYR A 135 -1.18 2.43 11.07
C TYR A 135 -0.46 1.37 10.21
N ASN A 136 0.70 0.93 10.68
CA ASN A 136 1.43 -0.20 10.15
C ASN A 136 2.00 -0.99 11.35
N SER A 137 1.73 -2.29 11.42
CA SER A 137 2.20 -3.15 12.51
C SER A 137 3.69 -3.50 12.43
N VAL A 138 4.31 -3.33 11.26
CA VAL A 138 5.74 -3.60 11.01
C VAL A 138 6.40 -2.46 10.23
N PRO A 139 6.42 -1.23 10.78
CA PRO A 139 6.84 -0.04 10.06
C PRO A 139 8.28 -0.14 9.51
N GLY A 140 9.16 -0.84 10.22
CA GLY A 140 10.56 -1.04 9.80
C GLY A 140 10.77 -1.97 8.60
N ALA A 141 9.73 -2.71 8.19
CA ALA A 141 9.84 -3.81 7.23
C ALA A 141 9.11 -3.50 5.92
N ALA A 142 9.78 -3.80 4.80
CA ALA A 142 9.16 -3.91 3.50
C ALA A 142 8.45 -5.27 3.36
N GLN A 143 7.56 -5.41 2.38
CA GLN A 143 6.90 -6.68 2.07
C GLN A 143 7.92 -7.81 1.86
N ARG A 144 9.02 -7.49 1.19
CA ARG A 144 10.12 -8.43 0.95
C ARG A 144 10.81 -8.82 2.25
N ASP A 145 11.03 -7.88 3.16
CA ASP A 145 11.63 -8.16 4.48
C ASP A 145 10.74 -9.12 5.28
N VAL A 146 9.42 -8.89 5.29
CA VAL A 146 8.46 -9.78 5.98
C VAL A 146 8.47 -11.18 5.37
N LYS A 147 8.44 -11.29 4.03
CA LYS A 147 8.51 -12.58 3.33
C LYS A 147 9.81 -13.32 3.64
N SER A 148 10.95 -12.63 3.60
CA SER A 148 12.25 -13.23 3.91
C SER A 148 12.36 -13.66 5.37
N ALA A 149 11.88 -12.84 6.32
CA ALA A 149 11.82 -13.22 7.74
C ALA A 149 10.96 -14.49 7.97
N LEU A 150 9.84 -14.62 7.25
CA LEU A 150 9.02 -15.84 7.31
C LEU A 150 9.73 -17.06 6.72
N ARG A 151 10.57 -16.90 5.68
CA ARG A 151 11.42 -17.99 5.16
C ARG A 151 12.43 -18.45 6.19
N VAL A 152 13.15 -17.51 6.82
CA VAL A 152 14.12 -17.79 7.88
C VAL A 152 13.44 -18.51 9.04
N ARG A 153 12.29 -17.99 9.51
CA ARG A 153 11.51 -18.63 10.59
C ARG A 153 11.16 -20.08 10.24
N ARG A 154 10.69 -20.33 9.01
CA ARG A 154 10.33 -21.69 8.56
C ARG A 154 11.53 -22.62 8.60
N ALA A 155 12.67 -22.19 8.07
CA ALA A 155 13.87 -23.00 8.06
C ALA A 155 14.42 -23.30 9.46
N ILE A 156 14.35 -22.34 10.39
CA ILE A 156 14.70 -22.57 11.79
C ILE A 156 13.80 -23.64 12.40
N LEU A 157 12.48 -23.57 12.18
CA LEU A 157 11.54 -24.57 12.68
C LEU A 157 11.78 -25.95 12.09
N GLU A 158 12.09 -26.04 10.80
CA GLU A 158 12.43 -27.29 10.12
C GLU A 158 13.73 -27.91 10.65
N LEU A 159 14.75 -27.08 10.93
CA LEU A 159 15.99 -27.54 11.58
C LEU A 159 15.74 -28.02 13.01
N ALA A 160 14.99 -27.25 13.80
CA ALA A 160 14.66 -27.59 15.18
C ALA A 160 13.92 -28.94 15.28
N ALA A 161 12.97 -29.20 14.37
CA ALA A 161 12.23 -30.46 14.33
C ALA A 161 13.14 -31.68 14.06
N LYS A 162 14.24 -31.49 13.32
CA LYS A 162 15.18 -32.57 12.97
C LYS A 162 16.30 -32.76 13.98
N GLN A 163 16.50 -31.82 14.90
CA GLN A 163 17.62 -31.81 15.84
C GLN A 163 17.72 -33.13 16.63
N ALA A 164 16.58 -33.63 17.15
CA ALA A 164 16.56 -34.84 17.97
C ALA A 164 16.81 -36.13 17.16
N SER A 165 16.61 -36.11 15.84
CA SER A 165 16.73 -37.27 14.95
C SER A 165 18.08 -37.39 14.23
N LEU A 166 18.94 -36.38 14.33
CA LEU A 166 20.20 -36.31 13.58
C LEU A 166 21.42 -36.42 14.49
N SER A 167 22.48 -37.03 13.96
CA SER A 167 23.80 -36.91 14.57
C SER A 167 24.27 -35.44 14.56
N PRO A 168 25.15 -35.02 15.48
CA PRO A 168 25.70 -33.66 15.45
C PRO A 168 26.35 -33.28 14.10
N ALA A 169 27.01 -34.24 13.44
CA ALA A 169 27.65 -34.02 12.15
C ALA A 169 26.63 -33.79 11.02
N ASP A 170 25.54 -34.56 11.00
CA ASP A 170 24.51 -34.42 9.96
C ASP A 170 23.61 -33.21 10.20
N PHE A 171 23.35 -32.87 11.47
CA PHE A 171 22.71 -31.61 11.82
C PHE A 171 23.54 -30.42 11.35
N ARG A 172 24.87 -30.43 11.58
CA ARG A 172 25.77 -29.37 11.10
C ARG A 172 25.71 -29.21 9.58
N LYS A 173 25.70 -30.30 8.81
CA LYS A 173 25.55 -30.24 7.35
C LYS A 173 24.26 -29.54 6.95
N GLN A 174 23.12 -29.94 7.53
CA GLN A 174 21.83 -29.32 7.22
C GLN A 174 21.75 -27.86 7.65
N TYR A 175 22.32 -27.52 8.82
CA TYR A 175 22.43 -26.14 9.29
C TYR A 175 23.22 -25.27 8.30
N VAL A 176 24.39 -25.72 7.85
CA VAL A 176 25.22 -24.98 6.89
C VAL A 176 24.50 -24.78 5.56
N THR A 177 23.83 -25.83 5.04
CA THR A 177 23.02 -25.73 3.82
C THR A 177 21.91 -24.70 3.96
N ALA A 178 21.17 -24.73 5.07
CA ALA A 178 20.12 -23.76 5.36
C ALA A 178 20.69 -22.34 5.46
N LEU A 179 21.77 -22.15 6.23
CA LEU A 179 22.43 -20.86 6.41
C LEU A 179 22.86 -20.26 5.07
N ILE A 180 23.55 -21.02 4.21
CA ILE A 180 23.99 -20.54 2.89
C ILE A 180 22.80 -20.07 2.05
N GLY A 181 21.68 -20.79 2.10
CA GLY A 181 20.48 -20.49 1.34
C GLY A 181 19.72 -19.23 1.80
N MET A 182 19.90 -18.77 3.04
CA MET A 182 19.13 -17.66 3.61
C MET A 182 19.95 -16.61 4.36
N GLN A 183 21.27 -16.67 4.35
CA GLN A 183 22.14 -15.72 5.07
C GLN A 183 21.89 -14.24 4.71
N ASN A 184 21.30 -13.98 3.54
CA ASN A 184 20.95 -12.64 3.07
C ASN A 184 19.47 -12.28 3.24
N ASP A 185 18.68 -13.10 3.94
CA ASP A 185 17.23 -12.89 4.08
C ASP A 185 16.85 -11.88 5.17
N LEU A 186 17.76 -11.54 6.08
CA LEU A 186 17.52 -10.55 7.13
C LEU A 186 18.20 -9.22 6.77
N GLY A 187 17.47 -8.39 6.03
CA GLY A 187 17.90 -7.05 5.65
C GLY A 187 17.73 -5.99 6.75
N TYR A 188 18.20 -4.78 6.46
CA TYR A 188 18.08 -3.62 7.34
C TYR A 188 16.62 -3.29 7.68
N GLN A 189 16.30 -3.10 8.95
CA GLN A 189 14.99 -2.63 9.43
C GLN A 189 15.04 -1.12 9.71
N GLY A 190 13.93 -0.42 9.51
CA GLY A 190 13.81 0.99 9.90
C GLY A 190 13.16 1.84 8.82
N TYR A 191 13.65 3.06 8.62
CA TYR A 191 13.12 3.94 7.57
C TYR A 191 13.57 3.44 6.19
N ALA A 192 12.70 3.61 5.20
CA ALA A 192 13.18 3.55 3.81
C ALA A 192 14.21 4.68 3.60
N PRO A 193 15.13 4.56 2.64
CA PRO A 193 15.88 5.72 2.17
C PRO A 193 14.91 6.87 1.90
N ILE A 194 15.29 8.11 2.22
CA ILE A 194 14.43 9.29 2.03
C ILE A 194 13.92 9.30 0.59
N ALA A 195 12.66 8.93 0.44
CA ALA A 195 12.00 8.68 -0.83
C ALA A 195 11.78 9.98 -1.62
N SER A 196 11.48 11.05 -0.90
CA SER A 196 11.33 12.40 -1.42
C SER A 196 11.41 13.40 -0.27
N VAL A 197 11.63 14.67 -0.60
CA VAL A 197 11.58 15.78 0.37
C VAL A 197 10.23 15.84 1.08
N ASP A 198 9.13 15.53 0.38
CA ASP A 198 7.79 15.46 0.98
C ASP A 198 7.66 14.34 2.03
N THR A 199 8.27 13.19 1.75
CA THR A 199 8.28 12.05 2.69
C THR A 199 9.08 12.39 3.95
N ASP A 200 10.23 13.06 3.79
CA ASP A 200 11.03 13.55 4.92
C ASP A 200 10.28 14.61 5.73
N ASN A 201 9.71 15.61 5.05
CA ASN A 201 8.93 16.67 5.68
C ASN A 201 7.72 16.11 6.45
N ALA A 202 7.01 15.16 5.86
CA ALA A 202 5.88 14.51 6.52
C ALA A 202 6.32 13.71 7.77
N SER A 203 7.44 12.99 7.69
CA SER A 203 8.03 12.27 8.82
C SER A 203 8.43 13.22 9.95
N ARG A 204 9.16 14.31 9.64
CA ARG A 204 9.59 15.34 10.60
C ARG A 204 8.41 16.06 11.26
N ASN A 205 7.36 16.34 10.48
CA ASN A 205 6.14 16.94 11.00
C ASN A 205 5.39 15.98 11.95
N ARG A 206 5.36 14.68 11.64
CA ARG A 206 4.80 13.65 12.53
C ARG A 206 5.59 13.54 13.83
N GLU A 207 6.91 13.54 13.75
CA GLU A 207 7.76 13.38 14.93
C GLU A 207 7.53 14.48 15.97
N ARG A 208 7.41 15.74 15.53
CA ARG A 208 7.01 16.86 16.41
C ARG A 208 5.64 16.64 17.06
N TYR A 209 4.65 16.20 16.28
CA TYR A 209 3.31 15.92 16.81
C TYR A 209 3.33 14.79 17.83
N VAL A 210 3.99 13.67 17.53
CA VAL A 210 4.10 12.52 18.44
C VAL A 210 4.81 12.91 19.75
N GLN A 211 5.86 13.75 19.67
CA GLN A 211 6.56 14.24 20.85
C GLN A 211 5.68 15.17 21.71
N SER A 212 4.82 15.99 21.10
CA SER A 212 3.93 16.90 21.84
C SER A 212 2.68 16.22 22.41
N GLN A 213 2.28 15.06 21.88
CA GLN A 213 1.12 14.30 22.37
C GLN A 213 1.25 13.83 23.82
N HIS A 214 2.47 13.67 24.35
CA HIS A 214 2.68 13.32 25.77
C HIS A 214 2.09 14.37 26.72
N GLU A 215 2.18 15.65 26.36
CA GLU A 215 1.65 16.75 27.18
C GLU A 215 0.12 16.87 27.02
N ALA A 216 -0.40 16.63 25.81
CA ALA A 216 -1.85 16.58 25.56
C ALA A 216 -2.53 15.39 26.29
N ALA A 217 -1.87 14.23 26.33
CA ALA A 217 -2.36 13.05 27.04
C ALA A 217 -2.36 13.24 28.56
N LYS A 218 -1.35 13.92 29.12
CA LYS A 218 -1.32 14.28 30.55
C LYS A 218 -2.41 15.27 30.94
N ALA A 219 -2.82 16.17 30.04
CA ALA A 219 -3.89 17.14 30.30
C ALA A 219 -5.31 16.53 30.30
N LEU A 220 -5.45 15.26 29.91
CA LEU A 220 -6.71 14.51 29.89
C LEU A 220 -6.88 13.59 31.12
N VAL A 221 -5.89 13.55 32.03
CA VAL A 221 -5.90 12.82 33.31
C VAL A 221 -5.97 13.83 34.45
#